data_AF-A0A925UZ90-F1
#
_entry.id   AF-A0A925UZ90-F1
#
_cell.length_a   1.000
_cell.length_b   1.000
_cell.length_c   1.000
_cell.angle_alpha   90.00
_cell.angle_beta   90.00
_cell.angle_gamma   90.00
#
_symmetry.space_group_name_H-M   'P 1'
#
loop_
_entity.id
_entity.type
_entity.pdbx_description
1 polymer ?
#
loop_
_entity_poly.entity_id
_entity_poly.type
_entity_poly.pdbx_seq_one_letter_code
_entity_poly.pdbx_strand_id
1 'polypeptide(L)'
;MARHLPEIARFFASKVSASHDADDLTARTFEILLGKLAQYRGDASPRTFLFAIAHNVLLGWVRDRRRGDARIELGSVSAAALGMSMTALLHARRQERVLLDALRAIPMDAQVLLELTYFEELSRAEVAVVMGVPAGTVASRLRRAKELLTQAIERRAESPEVAVSTATDLEGWARRLRASLTPGTDDVGSS
;
A
#
# COMPACT_ATOMS: atom_id res chain seq x y z
N MET A 1 7.06 -14.68 -12.24
CA MET A 1 5.81 -14.07 -11.70
C MET A 1 5.69 -14.24 -10.20
N ALA A 2 5.92 -15.44 -9.65
CA ALA A 2 5.97 -15.69 -8.21
C ALA A 2 6.92 -14.76 -7.42
N ARG A 3 7.98 -14.25 -8.06
CA ARG A 3 8.91 -13.28 -7.46
C ARG A 3 8.28 -11.99 -6.92
N HIS A 4 7.07 -11.63 -7.37
CA HIS A 4 6.36 -10.42 -6.92
C HIS A 4 5.19 -10.71 -5.98
N LEU A 5 4.96 -11.99 -5.67
CA LEU A 5 3.87 -12.40 -4.80
C LEU A 5 3.99 -11.78 -3.39
N PRO A 6 5.18 -11.73 -2.75
CA PRO A 6 5.30 -11.09 -1.44
C PRO A 6 4.95 -9.60 -1.46
N GLU A 7 5.35 -8.86 -2.50
CA GLU A 7 5.06 -7.43 -2.60
C GLU A 7 3.57 -7.15 -2.81
N ILE A 8 2.88 -7.98 -3.61
CA ILE A 8 1.45 -7.84 -3.86
C ILE A 8 0.62 -8.28 -2.65
N ALA A 9 1.00 -9.38 -1.99
CA ALA A 9 0.38 -9.80 -0.73
C ALA A 9 0.50 -8.72 0.33
N ARG A 10 1.71 -8.13 0.48
CA ARG A 10 1.95 -7.01 1.40
C ARG A 10 1.14 -5.78 1.01
N PHE A 11 1.05 -5.48 -0.29
CA PHE A 11 0.21 -4.40 -0.77
C PHE A 11 -1.22 -4.59 -0.27
N PHE A 12 -1.86 -5.74 -0.42
CA PHE A 12 -3.22 -5.88 0.09
C PHE A 12 -3.31 -5.93 1.62
N ALA A 13 -2.41 -6.67 2.27
CA ALA A 13 -2.39 -6.82 3.72
C ALA A 13 -2.27 -5.49 4.48
N SER A 14 -1.63 -4.46 3.87
CA SER A 14 -1.54 -3.13 4.48
C SER A 14 -2.86 -2.36 4.52
N LYS A 15 -3.85 -2.82 3.76
CA LYS A 15 -5.12 -2.13 3.56
C LYS A 15 -6.31 -2.95 4.04
N VAL A 16 -6.30 -4.28 3.95
CA VAL A 16 -7.48 -5.12 4.25
C VAL A 16 -7.39 -5.83 5.60
N SER A 17 -8.54 -6.05 6.26
CA SER A 17 -8.62 -6.60 7.63
C SER A 17 -8.30 -8.08 7.75
N ALA A 18 -8.80 -8.87 6.81
CA ALA A 18 -8.76 -10.31 6.92
C ALA A 18 -7.68 -10.88 5.99
N SER A 19 -6.90 -11.83 6.51
CA SER A 19 -5.86 -12.50 5.73
C SER A 19 -6.44 -13.08 4.43
N HIS A 20 -7.64 -13.69 4.51
CA HIS A 20 -8.31 -14.25 3.34
C HIS A 20 -8.61 -13.19 2.26
N ASP A 21 -9.03 -11.97 2.63
CA ASP A 21 -9.24 -10.91 1.64
C ASP A 21 -7.92 -10.52 0.95
N ALA A 22 -6.82 -10.46 1.69
CA ALA A 22 -5.51 -10.13 1.13
C ALA A 22 -5.05 -11.21 0.15
N ASP A 23 -5.22 -12.47 0.52
CA ASP A 23 -4.87 -13.63 -0.29
C ASP A 23 -5.74 -13.70 -1.56
N ASP A 24 -7.05 -13.50 -1.42
CA ASP A 24 -8.00 -13.49 -2.53
C ASP A 24 -7.71 -12.36 -3.53
N LEU A 25 -7.43 -11.15 -3.04
CA LEU A 25 -7.08 -10.02 -3.89
C LEU A 25 -5.72 -10.20 -4.57
N THR A 26 -4.78 -10.86 -3.89
CA THR A 26 -3.49 -11.25 -4.47
C THR A 26 -3.69 -12.25 -5.60
N ALA A 27 -4.40 -13.35 -5.33
CA ALA A 27 -4.72 -14.35 -6.33
C ALA A 27 -5.43 -13.73 -7.54
N ARG A 28 -6.45 -12.90 -7.28
CA ARG A 28 -7.19 -12.18 -8.33
C ARG A 28 -6.31 -11.29 -9.19
N THR A 29 -5.34 -10.61 -8.58
CA THR A 29 -4.37 -9.77 -9.30
C THR A 29 -3.54 -10.61 -10.28
N PHE A 30 -3.06 -11.78 -9.85
CA PHE A 30 -2.28 -12.67 -10.72
C PHE A 30 -3.14 -13.35 -11.79
N GLU A 31 -4.39 -13.71 -11.51
CA GLU A 31 -5.33 -14.19 -12.54
C GLU A 31 -5.51 -13.16 -13.66
N ILE A 32 -5.76 -11.89 -13.31
CA ILE A 32 -5.91 -10.81 -14.28
C ILE A 32 -4.60 -10.58 -15.05
N LEU A 33 -3.46 -10.64 -14.37
CA LEU A 33 -2.15 -10.54 -15.02
C LEU A 33 -1.97 -11.64 -16.06
N LEU A 34 -2.26 -12.90 -15.72
CA LEU A 34 -2.13 -14.03 -16.63
C LEU A 34 -3.03 -13.87 -17.87
N GLY A 35 -4.26 -13.43 -17.68
CA GLY A 35 -5.18 -13.13 -18.79
C GLY A 35 -4.73 -11.97 -19.68
N LYS A 36 -3.95 -11.02 -19.15
CA LYS A 36 -3.46 -9.85 -19.87
C LYS A 36 -2.05 -10.01 -20.44
N LEU A 37 -1.33 -11.09 -20.13
CA LEU A 37 0.05 -11.32 -20.57
C LEU A 37 0.22 -11.23 -22.09
N ALA A 38 -0.67 -11.88 -22.85
CA ALA A 38 -0.60 -11.89 -24.31
C ALA A 38 -0.83 -10.50 -24.94
N GLN A 39 -1.41 -9.55 -24.17
CA GLN A 39 -1.72 -8.20 -24.62
C GLN A 39 -0.77 -7.15 -24.03
N TYR A 40 0.21 -7.58 -23.23
CA TYR A 40 1.16 -6.67 -22.61
C TYR A 40 2.12 -6.12 -23.68
N ARG A 41 2.00 -4.80 -23.92
CA ARG A 41 2.72 -4.08 -24.99
C ARG A 41 4.10 -3.58 -24.60
N GLY A 42 4.50 -3.70 -23.33
CA GLY A 42 5.79 -3.19 -22.84
C GLY A 42 5.83 -1.70 -22.54
N ASP A 43 4.68 -1.00 -22.57
CA ASP A 43 4.59 0.47 -22.36
C ASP A 43 4.98 0.92 -20.94
N ALA A 44 4.98 0.00 -19.97
CA ALA A 44 5.43 0.21 -18.60
C ALA A 44 6.14 -1.07 -18.12
N SER A 45 7.03 -0.99 -17.12
CA SER A 45 7.71 -2.19 -16.60
C SER A 45 6.71 -3.26 -16.13
N PRO A 46 7.02 -4.57 -16.19
CA PRO A 46 6.10 -5.62 -15.73
C PRO A 46 5.66 -5.44 -14.28
N ARG A 47 6.54 -4.89 -13.45
CA ARG A 47 6.25 -4.56 -12.05
C ARG A 47 5.25 -3.41 -11.92
N THR A 48 5.44 -2.34 -12.69
CA THR A 48 4.50 -1.21 -12.74
C THR A 48 3.13 -1.65 -13.25
N PHE A 49 3.09 -2.48 -14.29
CA PHE A 49 1.84 -3.04 -14.80
C PHE A 49 1.12 -3.91 -13.75
N LEU A 50 1.87 -4.73 -13.01
CA LEU A 50 1.34 -5.55 -11.93
C LEU A 50 0.71 -4.70 -10.81
N PHE A 51 1.38 -3.64 -10.35
CA PHE A 51 0.81 -2.73 -9.36
C PHE A 51 -0.38 -1.95 -9.89
N ALA A 52 -0.42 -1.62 -11.18
CA ALA A 52 -1.59 -1.02 -11.81
C ALA A 52 -2.80 -1.96 -11.78
N ILE A 53 -2.60 -3.27 -11.99
CA ILE A 53 -3.66 -4.27 -11.82
C ILE A 53 -4.09 -4.35 -10.35
N ALA A 54 -3.15 -4.46 -9.41
CA ALA A 54 -3.44 -4.56 -7.98
C ALA A 54 -4.22 -3.35 -7.46
N HIS A 55 -3.85 -2.15 -7.89
CA HIS A 55 -4.55 -0.92 -7.55
C HIS A 55 -5.99 -0.91 -8.08
N ASN A 56 -6.22 -1.37 -9.31
CA ASN A 56 -7.57 -1.51 -9.87
C ASN A 56 -8.42 -2.57 -9.14
N VAL A 57 -7.81 -3.68 -8.72
CA VAL A 57 -8.45 -4.71 -7.91
C VAL A 57 -8.89 -4.16 -6.56
N LEU A 58 -8.01 -3.41 -5.88
CA LEU A 58 -8.32 -2.71 -4.63
C LEU A 58 -9.49 -1.72 -4.81
N LEU A 59 -9.47 -0.92 -5.88
CA LEU A 59 -10.54 0.02 -6.21
C LEU A 59 -11.89 -0.68 -6.35
N GLY A 60 -11.94 -1.82 -7.05
CA GLY A 60 -13.16 -2.63 -7.19
C GLY A 60 -13.65 -3.14 -5.83
N TRP A 61 -12.75 -3.72 -5.04
CA TRP A 61 -13.07 -4.27 -3.73
C TRP A 61 -13.61 -3.22 -2.74
N VAL A 62 -13.03 -2.02 -2.72
CA VAL A 62 -13.51 -0.91 -1.87
C VAL A 62 -14.91 -0.47 -2.28
N ARG A 63 -15.20 -0.42 -3.59
CA ARG A 63 -16.54 -0.10 -4.10
C ARG A 63 -17.57 -1.14 -3.69
N ASP A 64 -17.22 -2.43 -3.78
CA ASP A 64 -18.15 -3.51 -3.45
C ASP A 64 -18.46 -3.60 -1.95
N ARG A 65 -17.48 -3.40 -1.07
CA ARG A 65 -17.69 -3.34 0.39
C ARG A 65 -18.54 -2.16 0.86
N ARG A 66 -18.75 -1.17 0.00
CA ARG A 66 -19.58 0.00 0.26
C ARG A 66 -20.90 -0.01 -0.51
N ARG A 67 -21.32 -1.13 -1.11
CA ARG A 67 -22.62 -1.23 -1.81
C ARG A 67 -23.75 -0.70 -0.90
N GLY A 68 -24.15 0.52 -1.24
CA GLY A 68 -24.82 1.50 -0.39
C GLY A 68 -24.49 2.94 -0.84
N ASP A 69 -23.28 3.20 -1.36
CA ASP A 69 -22.88 4.55 -1.80
C ASP A 69 -22.04 4.52 -3.11
N ALA A 70 -22.68 4.82 -4.24
CA ALA A 70 -22.17 4.56 -5.59
C ALA A 70 -21.15 5.60 -6.14
N ARG A 71 -20.62 6.52 -5.31
CA ARG A 71 -19.82 7.68 -5.78
C ARG A 71 -18.47 7.88 -5.10
N ILE A 72 -17.80 6.81 -4.68
CA ILE A 72 -16.59 6.97 -3.87
C ILE A 72 -15.30 6.80 -4.66
N GLU A 73 -14.48 7.85 -4.60
CA GLU A 73 -13.05 7.88 -4.91
C GLU A 73 -12.24 7.52 -3.64
N LEU A 74 -11.17 6.73 -3.78
CA LEU A 74 -10.26 6.36 -2.67
C LEU A 74 -9.73 7.59 -1.91
N GLY A 75 -9.67 8.75 -2.56
CA GLY A 75 -9.31 10.04 -1.95
C GLY A 75 -10.20 10.52 -0.80
N SER A 76 -11.35 9.87 -0.54
CA SER A 76 -12.27 10.24 0.54
C SER A 76 -12.36 9.21 1.67
N VAL A 77 -11.78 8.01 1.50
CA VAL A 77 -11.97 6.88 2.42
C VAL A 77 -10.64 6.38 2.95
N SER A 78 -10.55 6.21 4.27
CA SER A 78 -9.39 5.61 4.93
C SER A 78 -9.61 4.12 5.23
N ALA A 79 -8.51 3.38 5.39
CA ALA A 79 -8.59 1.97 5.74
C ALA A 79 -9.23 1.74 7.12
N ALA A 80 -8.98 2.64 8.06
CA ALA A 80 -9.59 2.63 9.39
C ALA A 80 -11.11 2.84 9.33
N ALA A 81 -11.61 3.72 8.45
CA ALA A 81 -13.05 3.97 8.29
C ALA A 81 -13.84 2.76 7.76
N LEU A 82 -13.15 1.78 7.16
CA LEU A 82 -13.72 0.52 6.70
C LEU A 82 -13.62 -0.60 7.75
N GLY A 83 -13.20 -0.29 8.98
CA GLY A 83 -13.03 -1.27 10.06
C GLY A 83 -11.92 -2.28 9.81
N MET A 84 -10.93 -1.92 8.98
CA MET A 84 -9.88 -2.85 8.60
C MET A 84 -8.78 -2.90 9.68
N SER A 85 -8.19 -4.09 9.89
CA SER A 85 -7.05 -4.36 10.79
C SER A 85 -5.82 -4.86 9.99
N MET A 86 -4.64 -4.96 10.59
CA MET A 86 -3.40 -5.43 9.96
C MET A 86 -2.85 -6.45 10.93
N THR A 87 -3.24 -7.69 10.72
CA THR A 87 -2.97 -8.80 11.64
C THR A 87 -1.48 -9.14 11.74
N ALA A 88 -0.65 -8.71 10.78
CA ALA A 88 0.81 -8.83 10.82
C ALA A 88 1.51 -7.98 11.92
N LEU A 89 0.75 -7.19 12.69
CA LEU A 89 1.28 -6.20 13.65
C LEU A 89 1.75 -6.73 15.01
N LEU A 90 1.56 -8.01 15.31
CA LEU A 90 1.78 -8.52 16.68
C LEU A 90 3.25 -8.37 17.16
N HIS A 91 4.22 -8.27 16.24
CA HIS A 91 5.64 -8.14 16.55
C HIS A 91 6.25 -6.76 16.24
N ALA A 92 5.47 -5.80 15.74
CA ALA A 92 5.98 -4.48 15.39
C ALA A 92 6.38 -3.66 16.62
N ARG A 93 7.49 -2.92 16.53
CA ARG A 93 7.89 -1.97 17.59
C ARG A 93 6.83 -0.89 17.77
N ARG A 94 6.79 -0.25 18.93
CA ARG A 94 5.77 0.77 19.27
C ARG A 94 5.67 1.88 18.21
N GLN A 95 6.82 2.38 17.72
CA GLN A 95 6.88 3.42 16.69
C GLN A 95 6.33 2.94 15.33
N GLU A 96 6.59 1.68 14.96
CA GLU A 96 6.07 1.08 13.72
C GLU A 96 4.55 0.93 13.77
N ARG A 97 3.99 0.60 14.95
CA ARG A 97 2.54 0.56 15.18
C ARG A 97 1.88 1.92 14.96
N VAL A 98 2.39 2.98 15.59
CA VAL A 98 1.85 4.35 15.44
C VAL A 98 1.80 4.75 13.97
N LEU A 99 2.84 4.43 13.21
CA LEU A 99 2.92 4.78 11.80
C LEU A 99 1.98 3.93 10.93
N LEU A 100 1.91 2.63 11.16
CA LEU A 100 0.97 1.77 10.44
C LEU A 100 -0.47 2.20 10.73
N ASP A 101 -0.80 2.56 11.96
CA ASP A 101 -2.12 3.10 12.30
C ASP A 101 -2.38 4.48 11.68
N ALA A 102 -1.34 5.31 11.55
CA ALA A 102 -1.44 6.61 10.89
C ALA A 102 -1.66 6.47 9.37
N LEU A 103 -0.97 5.53 8.71
CA LEU A 103 -1.18 5.22 7.28
C LEU A 103 -2.61 4.80 7.00
N ARG A 104 -3.24 4.03 7.90
CA ARG A 104 -4.63 3.60 7.73
C ARG A 104 -5.64 4.71 7.92
N ALA A 105 -5.24 5.77 8.60
CA ALA A 105 -6.12 6.87 8.97
C ALA A 105 -6.22 7.93 7.88
N ILE A 106 -5.26 7.97 6.96
CA ILE A 106 -5.28 8.87 5.80
C ILE A 106 -6.11 8.26 4.66
N PRO A 107 -6.56 9.07 3.68
CA PRO A 107 -7.25 8.55 2.51
C PRO A 107 -6.43 7.47 1.80
N MET A 108 -7.11 6.45 1.28
CA MET A 108 -6.45 5.26 0.74
C MET A 108 -5.59 5.58 -0.48
N ASP A 109 -5.97 6.57 -1.29
CA ASP A 109 -5.10 7.07 -2.38
C ASP A 109 -3.78 7.63 -1.86
N ALA A 110 -3.81 8.36 -0.74
CA ALA A 110 -2.60 8.88 -0.11
C ALA A 110 -1.75 7.76 0.47
N GLN A 111 -2.38 6.75 1.08
CA GLN A 111 -1.69 5.56 1.58
C GLN A 111 -0.99 4.80 0.44
N VAL A 112 -1.73 4.46 -0.62
CA VAL A 112 -1.21 3.76 -1.81
C VAL A 112 -0.06 4.55 -2.43
N LEU A 113 -0.21 5.88 -2.58
CA LEU A 113 0.82 6.73 -3.15
C LEU A 113 2.14 6.68 -2.35
N LEU A 114 2.05 6.71 -1.02
CA LEU A 114 3.21 6.62 -0.14
C LEU A 114 3.86 5.24 -0.21
N GLU A 115 3.07 4.16 -0.20
CA GLU A 115 3.58 2.80 -0.28
C GLU A 115 4.27 2.52 -1.63
N LEU A 116 3.65 2.91 -2.75
CA LEU A 116 4.27 2.74 -4.07
C LEU A 116 5.59 3.52 -4.19
N THR A 117 5.66 4.72 -3.60
CA THR A 117 6.86 5.56 -3.67
C THR A 117 7.96 5.04 -2.76
N TYR A 118 7.63 4.71 -1.50
CA TYR A 118 8.62 4.47 -0.46
C TYR A 118 8.89 2.99 -0.20
N PHE A 119 7.90 2.12 -0.37
CA PHE A 119 8.03 0.69 -0.06
C PHE A 119 8.37 -0.06 -1.33
N GLU A 120 7.68 0.31 -2.40
CA GLU A 120 7.93 -0.25 -3.72
C GLU A 120 9.02 0.51 -4.48
N GLU A 121 9.49 1.66 -4.00
CA GLU A 121 10.58 2.41 -4.66
C GLU A 121 10.26 2.71 -6.15
N LEU A 122 8.96 2.82 -6.50
CA LEU A 122 8.57 3.17 -7.86
C LEU A 122 8.90 4.63 -8.12
N SER A 123 9.40 4.89 -9.33
CA SER A 123 9.62 6.26 -9.79
C SER A 123 8.30 7.03 -9.89
N ARG A 124 8.35 8.35 -9.85
CA ARG A 124 7.15 9.20 -9.99
C ARG A 124 6.38 8.89 -11.29
N ALA A 125 7.08 8.55 -12.37
CA ALA A 125 6.46 8.18 -13.64
C ALA A 125 5.71 6.84 -13.53
N GLU A 126 6.30 5.84 -12.87
CA GLU A 126 5.65 4.54 -12.64
C GLU A 126 4.45 4.67 -11.71
N VAL A 127 4.58 5.45 -10.63
CA VAL A 127 3.46 5.76 -9.73
C VAL A 127 2.31 6.43 -10.49
N ALA A 128 2.61 7.35 -11.41
CA ALA A 128 1.60 7.99 -12.24
C ALA A 128 0.81 6.97 -13.08
N VAL A 129 1.51 5.99 -13.67
CA VAL A 129 0.90 4.88 -14.42
C VAL A 129 0.02 4.02 -13.53
N VAL A 130 0.50 3.62 -12.34
CA VAL A 130 -0.26 2.77 -11.41
C VAL A 130 -1.54 3.48 -10.93
N MET A 131 -1.43 4.76 -10.59
CA MET A 131 -2.54 5.55 -10.05
C MET A 131 -3.48 6.10 -11.12
N GLY A 132 -3.11 6.01 -12.40
CA GLY A 132 -3.90 6.56 -13.51
C GLY A 132 -3.98 8.09 -13.49
N VAL A 133 -2.91 8.78 -13.08
CA VAL A 133 -2.87 10.25 -12.94
C VAL A 133 -1.74 10.87 -13.77
N PRO A 134 -1.80 12.18 -14.11
CA PRO A 134 -0.70 12.84 -14.81
C PRO A 134 0.59 12.86 -13.98
N ALA A 135 1.76 12.62 -14.59
CA ALA A 135 3.05 12.59 -13.90
C ALA A 135 3.35 13.86 -13.09
N GLY A 136 2.96 15.03 -13.60
CA GLY A 136 3.10 16.32 -12.90
C GLY A 136 2.29 16.43 -11.60
N THR A 137 1.24 15.63 -11.44
CA THR A 137 0.40 15.63 -10.21
C THR A 137 0.96 14.74 -9.10
N VAL A 138 1.87 13.83 -9.40
CA VAL A 138 2.42 12.90 -8.40
C VAL A 138 3.17 13.65 -7.31
N ALA A 139 3.97 14.67 -7.68
CA ALA A 139 4.75 15.44 -6.71
C ALA A 139 3.86 16.21 -5.71
N SER A 140 2.81 16.88 -6.20
CA SER A 140 1.89 17.62 -5.34
C SER A 140 1.03 16.69 -4.48
N ARG A 141 0.54 15.59 -5.03
CA ARG A 141 -0.18 14.56 -4.27
C ARG A 141 0.71 13.90 -3.20
N LEU A 142 1.98 13.65 -3.51
CA LEU A 142 2.93 13.06 -2.56
C LEU A 142 3.22 14.01 -1.41
N ARG A 143 3.43 15.29 -1.69
CA ARG A 143 3.55 16.31 -0.63
C ARG A 143 2.33 16.31 0.27
N ARG A 144 1.12 16.32 -0.32
CA ARG A 144 -0.12 16.31 0.45
C ARG A 144 -0.29 15.03 1.28
N ALA A 145 0.06 13.88 0.72
CA ALA A 145 0.02 12.60 1.41
C ALA A 145 0.95 12.58 2.63
N LYS A 146 2.16 13.14 2.50
CA LYS A 146 3.10 13.31 3.63
C LYS A 146 2.52 14.20 4.72
N GLU A 147 1.95 15.35 4.37
CA GLU A 147 1.32 16.25 5.33
C GLU A 147 0.18 15.55 6.11
N LEU A 148 -0.68 14.80 5.40
CA LEU A 148 -1.75 14.02 6.01
C LEU A 148 -1.20 12.94 6.96
N LEU A 149 -0.12 12.28 6.55
CA LEU A 149 0.52 11.25 7.36
C LEU A 149 1.15 11.86 8.62
N THR A 150 1.90 12.95 8.50
CA THR A 150 2.47 13.68 9.64
C THR A 150 1.40 14.05 10.65
N GLN A 151 0.30 14.66 10.19
CA GLN A 151 -0.83 15.00 11.07
C GLN A 151 -1.49 13.76 11.71
N ALA A 152 -1.56 12.64 10.98
CA ALA A 152 -2.11 11.39 11.49
C ALA A 152 -1.21 10.74 12.54
N ILE A 153 0.12 10.86 12.39
CA ILE A 153 1.13 10.45 13.38
C ILE A 153 1.03 11.32 14.62
N GLU A 154 1.01 12.65 14.48
CA GLU A 154 0.94 13.59 15.61
C GLU A 154 -0.28 13.34 16.50
N ARG A 155 -1.44 13.04 15.90
CA ARG A 155 -2.67 12.68 16.65
C ARG A 155 -2.57 11.35 17.41
N ARG A 156 -1.64 10.48 17.04
CA ARG A 156 -1.50 9.11 17.57
C ARG A 156 -0.25 8.93 18.43
N ALA A 157 0.74 9.81 18.29
CA ALA A 157 1.97 9.75 19.05
C ALA A 157 1.68 10.20 20.49
N GLU A 158 2.09 9.37 21.45
CA GLU A 158 2.01 9.68 22.89
C GLU A 158 3.00 10.79 23.28
N SER A 159 4.03 11.07 22.46
CA SER A 159 4.98 12.16 22.68
C SER A 159 5.44 12.87 21.38
N PRO A 160 5.85 14.15 21.45
CA PRO A 160 6.38 14.90 20.31
C PRO A 160 7.65 14.29 19.70
N GLU A 161 8.48 13.61 20.50
CA GLU A 161 9.73 12.99 20.05
C GLU A 161 9.48 11.81 19.12
N VAL A 162 8.44 11.02 19.41
CA VAL A 162 7.97 9.93 18.53
C VAL A 162 7.41 10.50 17.23
N ALA A 163 6.67 11.62 17.29
CA ALA A 163 6.11 12.25 16.09
C ALA A 163 7.21 12.80 15.16
N VAL A 164 8.19 13.52 15.70
CA VAL A 164 9.30 14.11 14.93
C VAL A 164 10.18 13.02 14.33
N SER A 165 10.60 12.02 15.12
CA SER A 165 11.43 10.91 14.61
C SER A 165 10.75 10.15 13.46
N THR A 166 9.43 9.93 13.56
CA THR A 166 8.65 9.17 12.58
C THR A 166 8.36 9.97 11.31
N ALA A 167 8.09 11.28 11.43
CA ALA A 167 7.80 12.15 10.28
C ALA A 167 9.06 12.53 9.47
N THR A 168 10.23 12.60 10.12
CA THR A 168 11.47 13.10 9.49
C THR A 168 12.26 12.00 8.77
N ASP A 169 12.08 10.73 9.12
CA ASP A 169 12.78 9.58 8.53
C ASP A 169 11.80 8.57 7.87
N LEU A 170 10.97 9.07 6.96
CA LEU A 170 10.03 8.25 6.17
C LEU A 170 10.75 7.17 5.34
N GLU A 171 11.91 7.49 4.77
CA GLU A 171 12.68 6.54 3.95
C GLU A 171 13.36 5.47 4.80
N GLY A 172 13.99 5.83 5.92
CA GLY A 172 14.58 4.87 6.85
C GLY A 172 13.52 4.00 7.51
N TRP A 173 12.34 4.55 7.79
CA TRP A 173 11.21 3.71 8.20
C TRP A 173 10.72 2.77 7.10
N ALA A 174 10.50 3.24 5.86
CA ALA A 174 10.01 2.39 4.79
C ALA A 174 10.95 1.19 4.56
N ARG A 175 12.26 1.43 4.68
CA ARG A 175 13.29 0.40 4.65
C ARG A 175 13.16 -0.60 5.82
N ARG A 176 12.95 -0.11 7.05
CA ARG A 176 12.73 -0.97 8.24
C ARG A 176 11.48 -1.82 8.11
N LEU A 177 10.38 -1.21 7.65
CA LEU A 177 9.11 -1.91 7.49
C LEU A 177 9.18 -2.95 6.37
N ARG A 178 9.87 -2.65 5.27
CA ARG A 178 10.15 -3.63 4.22
C ARG A 178 10.90 -4.84 4.78
N ALA A 179 11.89 -4.60 5.64
CA ALA A 179 12.67 -5.68 6.27
C ALA A 179 11.88 -6.48 7.32
N SER A 180 10.97 -5.84 8.07
CA SER A 180 10.15 -6.53 9.09
C SER A 180 8.94 -7.27 8.52
N LEU A 181 8.48 -6.88 7.33
CA LEU A 181 7.32 -7.49 6.66
C LEU A 181 7.69 -8.44 5.51
N THR A 182 8.97 -8.58 5.15
CA THR A 182 9.43 -9.75 4.39
C THR A 182 9.43 -10.95 5.33
N PRO A 183 8.53 -11.94 5.15
CA PRO A 183 8.75 -13.22 5.79
C PRO A 183 10.09 -13.73 5.29
N GLY A 184 10.94 -14.21 6.21
CA GLY A 184 12.20 -14.82 5.85
C GLY A 184 11.96 -15.82 4.72
N THR A 185 12.71 -15.68 3.65
CA THR A 185 12.90 -16.72 2.62
C THR A 185 13.67 -17.93 3.17
N ASP A 186 13.63 -18.15 4.48
CA ASP A 186 14.30 -19.23 5.18
C ASP A 186 13.23 -20.27 5.51
N ASP A 187 12.91 -21.11 4.53
CA ASP A 187 12.64 -22.56 4.67
C ASP A 187 11.89 -23.10 3.43
N VAL A 188 12.55 -23.10 2.28
CA VAL A 188 12.17 -24.01 1.18
C VAL A 188 13.46 -24.55 0.58
N GLY A 189 13.95 -25.68 1.12
CA GLY A 189 15.03 -26.42 0.49
C GLY A 189 15.90 -27.27 1.41
N SER A 190 15.31 -28.15 2.22
CA SER A 190 15.99 -29.36 2.67
C SER A 190 15.01 -30.52 2.65
N SER A 191 14.93 -31.17 1.50
CA SER A 191 14.51 -32.55 1.32
C SER A 191 15.15 -33.08 0.06
#